data_AF-A0A924S521-F1
#
_entry.id   AF-A0A924S521-F1
#
_cell.length_a   1.000
_cell.length_b   1.000
_cell.length_c   1.000
_cell.angle_alpha   90.00
_cell.angle_beta   90.00
_cell.angle_gamma   90.00
#
_symmetry.space_group_name_H-M   'P 1'
#
loop_
_entity.id
_entity.type
_entity.pdbx_description
1 polymer ?
#
loop_
_entity_poly.entity_id
_entity_poly.type
_entity_poly.pdbx_seq_one_letter_code
_entity_poly.pdbx_strand_id
1 'polypeptide(L)'
;MEGRSQLGDALLAAGHAAAAEAMLRRSMELALPSSGRQGRMMNFLVGRLAITVAAQGRHAQAEALLGEQASAMGASGADADDHLIQARLRIAWMAGDVDAAAALLPADSSLDQADILLALGRPADARARASAALADLPDQAPASPRIARARRLTRA
;
A
#
# COMPACT_ATOMS: atom_id res chain seq x y z
N MET A 1 -13.19 19.61 -6.36
CA MET A 1 -12.37 18.65 -7.13
C MET A 1 -12.44 17.23 -6.57
N GLU A 2 -12.96 16.99 -5.36
CA GLU A 2 -13.22 15.65 -4.76
C GLU A 2 -14.17 14.72 -5.52
N GLY A 3 -15.08 15.24 -6.36
CA GLY A 3 -16.08 14.38 -7.00
C GLY A 3 -15.51 13.40 -8.02
N ARG A 4 -14.44 13.77 -8.73
CA ARG A 4 -13.83 12.90 -9.77
C ARG A 4 -12.98 11.80 -9.18
N SER A 5 -12.42 12.04 -7.98
CA SER A 5 -11.67 11.03 -7.29
C SER A 5 -12.59 9.94 -6.76
N GLN A 6 -13.64 10.30 -6.04
CA GLN A 6 -14.62 9.34 -5.52
C GLN A 6 -15.25 8.48 -6.63
N LEU A 7 -15.45 9.04 -7.83
CA LEU A 7 -16.00 8.30 -8.97
C LEU A 7 -15.08 7.19 -9.49
N GLY A 8 -13.76 7.39 -9.46
CA GLY A 8 -12.81 6.34 -9.84
C GLY A 8 -12.80 5.16 -8.85
N ASP A 9 -13.12 5.40 -7.57
CA ASP A 9 -13.12 4.35 -6.53
C ASP A 9 -14.40 3.54 -6.65
N ALA A 10 -15.51 4.23 -6.93
CA ALA A 10 -16.78 3.60 -7.28
C ALA A 10 -16.66 2.74 -8.55
N LEU A 11 -15.95 3.21 -9.59
CA LEU A 11 -15.72 2.44 -10.82
C LEU A 11 -14.83 1.22 -10.58
N LEU A 12 -13.80 1.34 -9.74
CA LEU A 12 -12.96 0.20 -9.31
C LEU A 12 -13.78 -0.84 -8.55
N ALA A 13 -14.62 -0.41 -7.62
CA ALA A 13 -15.51 -1.27 -6.86
C ALA A 13 -16.57 -1.95 -7.74
N ALA A 14 -16.98 -1.30 -8.84
CA ALA A 14 -17.92 -1.84 -9.84
C ALA A 14 -17.25 -2.67 -10.95
N GLY A 15 -15.93 -2.92 -10.89
CA GLY A 15 -15.19 -3.71 -11.88
C GLY A 15 -14.86 -3.00 -13.20
N HIS A 16 -15.11 -1.69 -13.29
CA HIS A 16 -14.85 -0.87 -14.49
C HIS A 16 -13.46 -0.21 -14.46
N ALA A 17 -12.42 -1.01 -14.25
CA ALA A 17 -11.06 -0.50 -14.10
C ALA A 17 -10.55 0.27 -15.34
N ALA A 18 -10.88 -0.17 -16.56
CA ALA A 18 -10.45 0.54 -17.78
C ALA A 18 -11.05 1.96 -17.90
N ALA A 19 -12.31 2.14 -17.50
CA ALA A 19 -12.96 3.45 -17.51
C ALA A 19 -12.39 4.38 -16.44
N ALA A 20 -12.10 3.83 -15.25
CA ALA A 20 -11.44 4.57 -14.17
C ALA A 20 -10.04 5.06 -14.59
N GLU A 21 -9.26 4.23 -15.29
CA GLU A 21 -7.92 4.62 -15.78
C GLU A 21 -8.00 5.81 -16.75
N ALA A 22 -8.90 5.75 -17.73
CA ALA A 22 -9.06 6.83 -18.70
C ALA A 22 -9.44 8.16 -18.02
N MET A 23 -10.34 8.13 -17.03
CA MET A 23 -10.73 9.31 -16.26
C MET A 23 -9.60 9.87 -15.39
N LEU A 24 -8.80 8.99 -14.78
CA LEU A 24 -7.68 9.38 -13.93
C LEU A 24 -6.55 10.02 -14.75
N ARG A 25 -6.21 9.45 -15.90
CA ARG A 25 -5.24 10.06 -16.84
C ARG A 25 -5.67 11.46 -17.26
N ARG A 26 -6.94 11.63 -17.65
CA ARG A 26 -7.48 12.95 -18.02
C ARG A 26 -7.48 13.94 -16.85
N SER A 27 -7.72 13.46 -15.63
CA SER A 27 -7.66 14.28 -14.42
C SER A 27 -6.23 14.76 -14.13
N MET A 28 -5.22 13.91 -14.36
CA MET A 28 -3.82 14.27 -14.21
C MET A 28 -3.36 15.32 -15.24
N GLU A 29 -3.75 15.18 -16.51
CA GLU A 29 -3.46 16.18 -17.55
C GLU A 29 -3.97 17.58 -17.18
N LEU A 30 -5.15 17.65 -16.54
CA LEU A 30 -5.73 18.91 -16.08
C LEU A 30 -5.10 19.45 -14.79
N ALA A 31 -4.60 18.57 -13.92
CA ALA A 31 -3.99 18.93 -12.64
C ALA A 31 -2.50 19.31 -12.77
N LEU A 32 -1.80 18.76 -13.77
CA LEU A 32 -0.35 18.96 -13.96
C LEU A 32 0.07 20.44 -14.08
N PRO A 33 -0.64 21.30 -14.84
CA PRO A 33 -0.24 22.71 -14.99
C PRO A 33 -0.42 23.54 -13.71
N SER A 34 -1.32 23.12 -12.82
CA SER A 34 -1.76 23.93 -11.67
C SER A 34 -1.09 23.54 -10.36
N SER A 35 -0.67 22.29 -10.18
CA SER A 35 -0.07 21.79 -8.93
C SER A 35 1.37 21.32 -9.06
N GLY A 36 1.88 21.17 -10.28
CA GLY A 36 3.18 20.52 -10.52
C GLY A 36 3.19 19.04 -10.13
N ARG A 37 4.33 18.37 -10.30
CA ARG A 37 4.47 16.93 -10.09
C ARG A 37 4.62 16.50 -8.62
N GLN A 38 4.79 17.44 -7.68
CA GLN A 38 5.16 17.14 -6.29
C GLN A 38 4.03 17.40 -5.27
N GLY A 39 2.83 17.77 -5.72
CA GLY A 39 1.70 18.04 -4.82
C GLY A 39 1.00 16.76 -4.35
N ARG A 40 0.46 16.77 -3.11
CA ARG A 40 -0.36 15.67 -2.55
C ARG A 40 -1.51 15.24 -3.47
N MET A 41 -2.10 16.17 -4.21
CA MET A 41 -3.13 15.87 -5.20
C MET A 41 -2.59 14.99 -6.35
N MET A 42 -1.37 15.26 -6.82
CA MET A 42 -0.74 14.45 -7.86
C MET A 42 -0.43 13.04 -7.34
N ASN A 43 0.08 12.92 -6.11
CA ASN A 43 0.34 11.62 -5.48
C ASN A 43 -0.93 10.79 -5.32
N PHE A 44 -2.01 11.43 -4.86
CA PHE A 44 -3.33 10.81 -4.80
C PHE A 44 -3.80 10.30 -6.17
N LEU A 45 -3.68 11.12 -7.22
CA LEU A 45 -4.11 10.74 -8.57
C LEU A 45 -3.27 9.59 -9.14
N VAL A 46 -1.93 9.65 -8.97
CA VAL A 46 -1.02 8.59 -9.41
C VAL A 46 -1.28 7.29 -8.65
N GLY A 47 -1.43 7.36 -7.32
CA GLY A 47 -1.73 6.20 -6.47
C GLY A 47 -2.96 5.44 -6.96
N ARG A 48 -4.01 6.18 -7.30
CA ARG A 48 -5.27 5.59 -7.78
C ARG A 48 -5.18 5.08 -9.21
N LEU A 49 -4.42 5.77 -10.06
CA LEU A 49 -4.13 5.27 -11.40
C LEU A 49 -3.39 3.92 -11.32
N ALA A 50 -2.38 3.84 -10.46
CA ALA A 50 -1.60 2.61 -10.25
C ALA A 50 -2.49 1.47 -9.73
N ILE A 51 -3.33 1.69 -8.72
CA ILE A 51 -4.31 0.69 -8.24
C ILE A 51 -5.22 0.22 -9.38
N THR A 52 -5.68 1.14 -10.22
CA THR A 52 -6.57 0.84 -11.34
C THR A 52 -5.90 -0.01 -12.42
N VAL A 53 -4.63 0.31 -12.73
CA VAL A 53 -3.81 -0.46 -13.65
C VAL A 53 -3.54 -1.86 -13.08
N ALA A 54 -3.27 -1.95 -11.78
CA ALA A 54 -3.09 -3.24 -11.11
C ALA A 54 -4.37 -4.09 -11.10
N ALA A 55 -5.55 -3.49 -10.94
CA ALA A 55 -6.83 -4.21 -11.00
C ALA A 55 -7.09 -4.90 -12.35
N GLN A 56 -6.39 -4.48 -13.40
CA GLN A 56 -6.42 -5.09 -14.72
C GLN A 56 -5.32 -6.17 -14.90
N GLY A 57 -4.66 -6.58 -13.81
CA GLY A 57 -3.55 -7.55 -13.81
C GLY A 57 -2.19 -6.96 -14.20
N ARG A 58 -2.10 -5.65 -14.47
CA ARG A 58 -0.85 -5.00 -14.92
C ARG A 58 0.00 -4.49 -13.76
N HIS A 59 0.33 -5.36 -12.82
CA HIS A 59 1.01 -5.00 -11.56
C HIS A 59 2.37 -4.31 -11.78
N ALA A 60 3.18 -4.81 -12.73
CA ALA A 60 4.49 -4.20 -13.05
C ALA A 60 4.37 -2.76 -13.58
N GLN A 61 3.34 -2.47 -14.39
CA GLN A 61 3.09 -1.10 -14.87
C GLN A 61 2.63 -0.19 -13.73
N ALA A 62 1.85 -0.72 -12.79
CA ALA A 62 1.41 0.02 -11.63
C ALA A 62 2.58 0.41 -10.70
N GLU A 63 3.50 -0.52 -10.42
CA GLU A 63 4.71 -0.21 -9.65
C GLU A 63 5.62 0.79 -10.36
N ALA A 64 5.77 0.68 -11.69
CA ALA A 64 6.54 1.65 -12.47
C ALA A 64 5.98 3.09 -12.33
N LEU A 65 4.66 3.26 -12.39
CA LEU A 65 4.01 4.56 -12.18
C LEU A 65 4.33 5.14 -10.79
N LEU A 66 4.32 4.30 -9.75
CA LEU A 66 4.63 4.72 -8.39
C LEU A 66 6.12 5.04 -8.22
N GLY A 67 7.00 4.28 -8.86
CA GLY A 67 8.44 4.53 -8.88
C GLY A 67 8.81 5.83 -9.59
N GLU A 68 8.17 6.15 -10.72
CA GLU A 68 8.35 7.42 -11.43
C GLU A 68 7.91 8.61 -10.56
N GLN A 69 6.76 8.50 -9.91
CA GLN A 69 6.25 9.56 -9.04
C GLN A 69 7.10 9.73 -7.78
N ALA A 70 7.54 8.63 -7.16
CA ALA A 70 8.49 8.66 -6.05
C ALA A 70 9.81 9.33 -6.46
N SER A 71 10.34 9.00 -7.65
CA SER A 71 11.56 9.62 -8.18
C SER A 71 11.38 11.13 -8.40
N ALA A 72 10.21 11.56 -8.87
CA ALA A 72 9.91 12.98 -9.07
C ALA A 72 9.83 13.78 -7.75
N MET A 73 9.52 13.12 -6.64
CA MET A 73 9.49 13.73 -5.30
C MET A 73 10.82 13.61 -4.53
N GLY A 74 11.67 12.68 -4.92
CA GLY A 74 12.85 12.26 -4.15
C GLY A 74 12.48 11.32 -2.99
N ALA A 75 13.46 10.53 -2.53
CA ALA A 75 13.26 9.48 -1.53
C ALA A 75 12.50 9.96 -0.27
N SER A 76 12.92 11.10 0.29
CA SER A 76 12.30 11.68 1.49
C SER A 76 10.83 12.07 1.31
N GLY A 77 10.43 12.52 0.11
CA GLY A 77 9.03 12.83 -0.19
C GLY A 77 8.19 11.59 -0.47
N ALA A 78 8.79 10.56 -1.06
CA ALA A 78 8.12 9.29 -1.37
C ALA A 78 7.81 8.48 -0.11
N ASP A 79 8.77 8.42 0.82
CA ASP A 79 8.63 7.67 2.06
C ASP A 79 7.67 8.34 3.06
N ALA A 80 7.35 9.62 2.86
CA ALA A 80 6.43 10.38 3.70
C ALA A 80 5.01 10.49 3.12
N ASP A 81 4.79 10.17 1.84
CA ASP A 81 3.47 10.32 1.21
C ASP A 81 2.61 9.06 1.38
N ASP A 82 1.63 9.16 2.28
CA ASP A 82 0.70 8.07 2.59
C ASP A 82 -0.04 7.54 1.35
N HIS A 83 -0.37 8.37 0.35
CA HIS A 83 -1.12 7.89 -0.82
C HIS A 83 -0.30 6.93 -1.69
N LEU A 84 1.01 7.19 -1.82
CA LEU A 84 1.88 6.28 -2.56
C LEU A 84 2.13 4.99 -1.79
N ILE A 85 2.33 5.09 -0.47
CA ILE A 85 2.50 3.92 0.40
C ILE A 85 1.26 3.03 0.37
N GLN A 86 0.06 3.62 0.55
CA GLN A 86 -1.21 2.90 0.49
C GLN A 86 -1.45 2.26 -0.89
N ALA A 87 -1.09 2.95 -1.97
CA ALA A 87 -1.21 2.39 -3.32
C ALA A 87 -0.30 1.18 -3.53
N ARG A 88 0.97 1.25 -3.15
CA ARG A 88 1.92 0.13 -3.24
C ARG A 88 1.47 -1.05 -2.37
N LEU A 89 1.04 -0.77 -1.15
CA LEU A 89 0.49 -1.78 -0.25
C LEU A 89 -0.69 -2.52 -0.90
N ARG A 90 -1.63 -1.79 -1.49
CA ARG A 90 -2.80 -2.38 -2.15
C ARG A 90 -2.43 -3.20 -3.38
N ILE A 91 -1.48 -2.72 -4.18
CA ILE A 91 -0.97 -3.45 -5.35
C ILE A 91 -0.29 -4.75 -4.92
N ALA A 92 0.54 -4.72 -3.87
CA ALA A 92 1.19 -5.90 -3.33
C ALA A 92 0.16 -6.95 -2.87
N TRP A 93 -0.92 -6.53 -2.19
CA TRP A 93 -2.03 -7.43 -1.85
C TRP A 93 -2.74 -8.01 -3.08
N MET A 94 -3.00 -7.19 -4.10
CA MET A 94 -3.66 -7.64 -5.35
C MET A 94 -2.77 -8.60 -6.16
N ALA A 95 -1.45 -8.44 -6.08
CA ALA A 95 -0.48 -9.33 -6.66
C ALA A 95 -0.29 -10.64 -5.87
N GLY A 96 -0.81 -10.72 -4.64
CA GLY A 96 -0.52 -11.81 -3.72
C GLY A 96 0.91 -11.77 -3.15
N ASP A 97 1.62 -10.66 -3.32
CA ASP A 97 2.97 -10.44 -2.81
C ASP A 97 2.90 -9.90 -1.37
N VAL A 98 2.69 -10.83 -0.45
CA VAL A 98 2.52 -10.51 0.98
C VAL A 98 3.81 -9.94 1.59
N ASP A 99 4.98 -10.31 1.06
CA ASP A 99 6.27 -9.84 1.56
C ASP A 99 6.51 -8.36 1.20
N ALA A 100 6.19 -7.97 -0.04
CA ALA A 100 6.20 -6.56 -0.43
C ALA A 100 5.16 -5.75 0.37
N ALA A 101 3.96 -6.30 0.59
CA ALA A 101 2.94 -5.65 1.42
C ALA A 101 3.41 -5.46 2.87
N ALA A 102 4.16 -6.44 3.40
CA ALA A 102 4.77 -6.41 4.71
C ALA A 102 5.83 -5.35 4.89
N ALA A 103 6.72 -5.17 3.91
CA ALA A 103 7.77 -4.15 3.98
C ALA A 103 7.22 -2.71 4.07
N LEU A 104 5.98 -2.49 3.63
CA LEU A 104 5.33 -1.17 3.57
C LEU A 104 4.46 -0.87 4.79
N LEU A 105 4.18 -1.87 5.63
CA LEU A 105 3.36 -1.68 6.83
C LEU A 105 4.21 -1.27 8.04
N PRO A 106 3.69 -0.39 8.92
CA PRO A 106 4.37 -0.07 10.17
C PRO A 106 4.50 -1.32 11.06
N ALA A 107 5.48 -1.32 11.98
CA ALA A 107 5.80 -2.47 12.82
C ALA A 107 4.58 -3.06 13.58
N ASP A 108 3.63 -2.22 13.95
CA ASP A 108 2.39 -2.61 14.63
C ASP A 108 1.48 -3.45 13.74
N SER A 109 1.46 -3.11 12.45
CA SER A 109 0.72 -3.81 11.41
C SER A 109 1.40 -5.11 10.99
N SER A 110 2.69 -5.32 11.29
CA SER A 110 3.36 -6.62 11.10
C SER A 110 2.73 -7.73 11.95
N LEU A 111 2.23 -7.40 13.16
CA LEU A 111 1.50 -8.34 14.00
C LEU A 111 0.08 -8.59 13.47
N ASP A 112 -0.59 -7.55 12.98
CA ASP A 112 -1.89 -7.70 12.31
C ASP A 112 -1.76 -8.57 11.04
N GLN A 113 -0.63 -8.48 10.32
CA GLN A 113 -0.33 -9.35 9.18
C GLN A 113 -0.10 -10.80 9.57
N ALA A 114 0.60 -11.07 10.66
CA ALA A 114 0.79 -12.43 11.15
C ALA A 114 -0.56 -13.09 11.48
N ASP A 115 -1.50 -12.33 12.05
CA ASP A 115 -2.87 -12.79 12.28
C ASP A 115 -3.64 -13.07 10.98
N ILE A 116 -3.51 -12.21 9.96
CA ILE A 116 -4.11 -12.43 8.64
C ILE A 116 -3.51 -13.68 7.96
N LEU A 117 -2.19 -13.86 8.03
CA LEU A 117 -1.50 -15.04 7.48
C LEU A 117 -1.96 -16.33 8.16
N LEU A 118 -2.17 -16.32 9.47
CA LEU A 118 -2.79 -17.43 10.19
C LEU A 118 -4.22 -17.70 9.70
N ALA A 119 -5.04 -16.65 9.55
CA ALA A 119 -6.41 -16.77 9.06
C ALA A 119 -6.49 -17.31 7.62
N LEU A 120 -5.47 -17.05 6.80
CA LEU A 120 -5.32 -17.56 5.44
C LEU A 120 -4.68 -18.97 5.38
N GLY A 121 -4.41 -19.61 6.53
CA GLY A 121 -3.85 -20.95 6.59
C GLY A 121 -2.35 -21.03 6.29
N ARG A 122 -1.60 -19.94 6.48
CA ARG A 122 -0.15 -19.84 6.26
C ARG A 122 0.61 -19.67 7.59
N PRO A 123 0.63 -20.67 8.49
CA PRO A 123 1.16 -20.53 9.84
C PRO A 123 2.70 -20.38 9.89
N ALA A 124 3.44 -20.99 8.96
CA ALA A 124 4.89 -20.84 8.90
C ALA A 124 5.30 -19.38 8.61
N ASP A 125 4.62 -18.75 7.65
CA ASP A 125 4.85 -17.37 7.25
C ASP A 125 4.40 -16.40 8.34
N ALA A 126 3.28 -16.69 9.01
CA ALA A 126 2.82 -15.93 10.17
C ALA A 126 3.85 -15.95 11.32
N ARG A 127 4.45 -17.11 11.62
CA ARG A 127 5.50 -17.22 12.65
C ARG A 127 6.75 -16.45 12.27
N ALA A 128 7.19 -16.57 11.01
CA ALA A 128 8.33 -15.82 10.50
C ALA A 128 8.08 -14.31 10.63
N ARG A 129 6.88 -13.86 10.28
CA ARG A 129 6.47 -12.46 10.36
C ARG A 129 6.37 -11.95 11.80
N ALA A 130 5.74 -12.72 12.69
CA ALA A 130 5.67 -12.40 14.11
C ALA A 130 7.05 -12.38 14.78
N SER A 131 7.98 -13.25 14.34
CA SER A 131 9.36 -13.28 14.85
C SER A 131 10.15 -12.06 14.39
N ALA A 132 10.02 -11.66 13.11
CA ALA A 132 10.63 -10.44 12.59
C ALA A 132 10.08 -9.19 13.30
N ALA A 133 8.76 -9.11 13.51
CA ALA A 133 8.15 -8.02 14.28
C ALA A 133 8.66 -7.97 15.73
N LEU A 134 8.98 -9.12 16.33
CA LEU A 134 9.53 -9.22 17.68
C LEU A 134 10.96 -8.68 17.77
N ALA A 135 11.75 -8.78 16.68
CA ALA A 135 13.12 -8.26 16.61
C ALA A 135 13.16 -6.73 16.47
N ASP A 136 12.16 -6.13 15.81
CA ASP A 136 12.08 -4.68 15.57
C ASP A 136 11.31 -3.90 16.67
N LEU A 137 10.65 -4.60 17.59
CA LEU A 137 9.98 -3.96 18.72
C LEU A 137 11.03 -3.37 19.69
N PRO A 138 10.90 -2.11 20.11
CA PRO A 138 11.82 -1.52 21.07
C PRO A 138 11.78 -2.28 22.39
N ASP A 139 12.85 -2.17 23.18
CA ASP A 139 13.04 -2.76 24.52
C ASP A 139 12.09 -2.16 25.59
N GLN A 140 10.88 -1.78 25.18
CA GLN A 140 9.84 -1.24 26.03
C GLN A 140 9.13 -2.38 26.74
N ALA A 141 9.45 -2.48 28.03
CA ALA A 141 8.76 -3.22 29.10
C ALA A 141 8.22 -4.61 28.70
N PRO A 142 8.73 -5.71 29.27
CA PRO A 142 8.32 -7.09 28.94
C PRO A 142 6.82 -7.41 29.14
N ALA A 143 6.05 -6.49 29.71
CA ALA A 143 4.60 -6.54 29.89
C ALA A 143 3.78 -5.87 28.76
N SER A 144 4.41 -5.37 27.69
CA SER A 144 3.68 -4.76 26.58
C SER A 144 2.71 -5.77 25.93
N PRO A 145 1.42 -5.43 25.74
CA PRO A 145 0.44 -6.27 25.04
C PRO A 145 0.92 -6.71 23.65
N ARG A 146 1.79 -5.92 23.02
CA ARG A 146 2.38 -6.19 21.70
C ARG A 146 3.36 -7.37 21.74
N ILE A 147 4.28 -7.38 22.70
CA ILE A 147 5.25 -8.47 22.90
C ILE A 147 4.50 -9.76 23.27
N ALA A 148 3.47 -9.66 24.12
CA ALA A 148 2.64 -10.80 24.48
C ALA A 148 1.88 -11.38 23.27
N ARG A 149 1.32 -10.52 22.41
CA ARG A 149 0.69 -10.92 21.15
C ARG A 149 1.70 -11.58 20.20
N ALA A 150 2.85 -10.95 19.96
CA ALA A 150 3.90 -11.47 19.11
C ALA A 150 4.40 -12.86 19.57
N ARG A 151 4.62 -13.06 20.88
CA ARG A 151 5.02 -14.35 21.46
C ARG A 151 3.96 -15.45 21.33
N ARG A 152 2.67 -15.09 21.31
CA ARG A 152 1.60 -16.06 21.06
C ARG A 152 1.64 -16.53 19.61
N LEU A 153 1.82 -15.60 18.68
CA LEU A 153 1.85 -15.89 17.25
C LEU A 153 3.08 -16.67 16.81
N THR A 154 4.21 -16.54 17.49
CA THR A 154 5.41 -17.35 17.21
C THR A 154 5.31 -18.79 17.74
N ARG A 155 4.39 -19.07 18.66
CA ARG A 155 4.18 -20.40 19.27
C ARG A 155 2.97 -21.16 18.72
N ALA A 156 2.03 -20.47 18.07
CA ALA A 156 0.83 -21.02 17.43
C ALA A 156 1.21 -21.72 16.14
#